data_AF-A0A7J3M0W9-F1
#
_entry.id   AF-A0A7J3M0W9-F1
#
_cell.length_a   1.000
_cell.length_b   1.000
_cell.length_c   1.000
_cell.angle_alpha   90.00
_cell.angle_beta   90.00
_cell.angle_gamma   90.00
#
_symmetry.space_group_name_H-M   'P 1'
#
loop_
_entity.id
_entity.type
_entity.pdbx_description
1 polymer ?
#
loop_
_entity_poly.entity_id
_entity_poly.type
_entity_poly.pdbx_seq_one_letter_code
_entity_poly.pdbx_strand_id
1 'polypeptide(L)'
;MVSIGEDVLASLVRDKTLEKVLFYIAEGKPLSVHYDLENGYHYPQIESETGILPKESVRILSDLASLKILSEKMLFLSVICPRCHSTNIAIVYRCPRCGSIAIRKDLLMEHIPCGYIGFKSSFEEKGLGVCPRCGKTISDDVRIVGVWFVCLSCSSRFPEPGHNLFCRVCGDFFTVKDSSMEFVVEYNVSEEVLSTLRKLIFPSRIKAILEEVGFKVEENVALKGKSGVVHTFDLVVKKSNGRGVAFLIENILKPITEAKVIEWYTISIDVDVDIIYVTTAYISEEARRLVKFYGLSVVEAENYMDAEAKVKKLAETLK
;
A
#
# COMPACT_ATOMS: atom_id res chain seq x y z
N MET A 1 -17.35 -17.67 -5.17
CA MET A 1 -15.97 -17.40 -4.70
C MET A 1 -15.05 -17.86 -5.80
N VAL A 2 -14.34 -16.94 -6.44
CA VAL A 2 -13.41 -17.29 -7.53
C VAL A 2 -12.09 -17.59 -6.85
N SER A 3 -11.73 -18.88 -6.74
CA SER A 3 -10.37 -19.26 -6.43
C SER A 3 -9.50 -18.74 -7.57
N ILE A 4 -8.58 -17.83 -7.27
CA ILE A 4 -7.57 -17.42 -8.24
C ILE A 4 -6.82 -18.68 -8.63
N GLY A 5 -6.74 -18.98 -9.93
CA GLY A 5 -6.01 -20.16 -10.38
C GLY A 5 -4.54 -20.02 -9.99
N GLU A 6 -3.97 -21.05 -9.36
CA GLU A 6 -2.55 -21.08 -8.98
C GLU A 6 -1.65 -20.80 -10.18
N ASP A 7 -2.08 -21.18 -11.39
CA ASP A 7 -1.42 -20.88 -12.66
C ASP A 7 -1.23 -19.38 -12.93
N VAL A 8 -2.20 -18.55 -12.56
CA VAL A 8 -2.12 -17.09 -12.74
C VAL A 8 -1.08 -16.51 -11.80
N LEU A 9 -1.11 -16.90 -10.51
CA LEU A 9 -0.12 -16.46 -9.53
C LEU A 9 1.29 -16.93 -9.88
N ALA A 10 1.44 -18.19 -10.30
CA ALA A 10 2.71 -18.75 -10.76
C ALA A 10 3.26 -18.01 -11.99
N SER A 11 2.38 -17.50 -12.88
CA SER A 11 2.82 -16.70 -14.02
C SER A 11 3.37 -15.33 -13.62
N LEU A 12 2.81 -14.70 -12.58
CA LEU A 12 3.21 -13.38 -12.09
C LEU A 12 4.56 -13.40 -11.37
N VAL A 13 4.86 -14.49 -10.66
CA VAL A 13 6.12 -14.67 -9.91
C VAL A 13 7.35 -14.75 -10.83
N ARG A 14 7.17 -14.94 -12.14
CA ARG A 14 8.29 -14.94 -13.10
C ARG A 14 8.93 -13.56 -13.31
N ASP A 15 8.18 -12.49 -13.06
CA ASP A 15 8.70 -11.12 -13.09
C ASP A 15 9.29 -10.78 -11.72
N LYS A 16 10.60 -10.46 -11.68
CA LYS A 16 11.33 -10.17 -10.44
C LYS A 16 10.77 -8.99 -9.65
N THR A 17 10.15 -8.02 -10.31
CA THR A 17 9.54 -6.86 -9.66
C THR A 17 8.22 -7.27 -9.01
N LEU A 18 7.38 -8.01 -9.74
CA LEU A 18 6.13 -8.55 -9.19
C LEU A 18 6.39 -9.55 -8.07
N GLU A 19 7.41 -10.38 -8.17
CA GLU A 19 7.82 -11.31 -7.10
C GLU A 19 8.08 -10.56 -5.77
N LYS A 20 8.84 -9.46 -5.81
CA LYS A 20 9.09 -8.63 -4.62
C LYS A 20 7.82 -8.00 -4.05
N VAL A 21 6.93 -7.51 -4.93
CA VAL A 21 5.65 -6.92 -4.52
C VAL A 21 4.75 -7.98 -3.88
N LEU A 22 4.61 -9.13 -4.51
CA LEU A 22 3.81 -10.23 -3.99
C LEU A 22 4.39 -10.78 -2.68
N PHE A 23 5.71 -10.75 -2.51
CA PHE A 23 6.36 -11.09 -1.25
C PHE A 23 6.00 -10.09 -0.14
N TYR A 24 6.12 -8.78 -0.40
CA TYR A 24 5.70 -7.75 0.55
C TYR A 24 4.25 -7.95 1.00
N ILE A 25 3.36 -8.26 0.04
CA ILE A 25 1.95 -8.57 0.32
C ILE A 25 1.83 -9.84 1.15
N ALA A 26 2.54 -10.93 0.81
CA ALA A 26 2.50 -12.20 1.51
C ALA A 26 2.94 -12.10 2.98
N GLU A 27 3.81 -11.15 3.33
CA GLU A 27 4.17 -10.86 4.72
C GLU A 27 3.02 -10.22 5.52
N GLY A 28 1.92 -9.83 4.86
CA GLY A 28 0.79 -9.16 5.49
C GLY A 28 1.08 -7.71 5.87
N LYS A 29 2.08 -7.11 5.24
CA LYS A 29 2.42 -5.70 5.46
C LYS A 29 1.34 -4.78 4.89
N PRO A 30 1.09 -3.62 5.53
CA PRO A 30 0.01 -2.72 5.12
C PRO A 30 0.27 -2.08 3.75
N LEU A 31 -0.78 -1.93 2.96
CA LEU A 31 -0.78 -1.23 1.67
C LEU A 31 -1.41 0.17 1.83
N SER A 32 -0.88 0.93 2.79
CA SER A 32 -1.42 2.26 3.12
C SER A 32 -1.09 3.28 2.06
N VAL A 33 -2.11 3.99 1.60
CA VAL A 33 -1.98 5.08 0.63
C VAL A 33 -1.51 6.35 1.32
N HIS A 34 -0.58 7.05 0.68
CA HIS A 34 -0.12 8.37 1.07
C HIS A 34 -0.40 9.37 -0.05
N TYR A 35 -0.61 10.63 0.30
CA TYR A 35 -0.84 11.70 -0.67
C TYR A 35 0.11 12.86 -0.43
N ASP A 36 0.88 13.23 -1.45
CA ASP A 36 1.74 14.40 -1.44
C ASP A 36 1.62 15.24 -2.73
N LEU A 37 2.29 16.40 -2.75
CA LEU A 37 2.21 17.35 -3.87
C LEU A 37 3.17 17.05 -5.03
N GLU A 38 4.12 16.13 -4.84
CA GLU A 38 5.15 15.77 -5.82
C GLU A 38 4.72 14.55 -6.65
N ASN A 39 4.34 13.47 -5.95
CA ASN A 39 3.96 12.18 -6.53
C ASN A 39 2.45 12.01 -6.66
N GLY A 40 1.66 12.83 -5.96
CA GLY A 40 0.22 12.61 -5.84
C GLY A 40 -0.07 11.51 -4.84
N TYR A 41 -1.02 10.62 -5.14
CA TYR A 41 -1.27 9.46 -4.29
C TYR A 41 -0.38 8.29 -4.70
N HIS A 42 0.18 7.59 -3.72
CA HIS A 42 1.12 6.49 -3.92
C HIS A 42 1.26 5.65 -2.63
N TYR A 43 2.16 4.66 -2.61
CA TYR A 43 2.30 3.66 -1.55
C TYR A 43 3.76 3.58 -1.05
N PRO A 44 4.20 4.53 -0.20
CA PRO A 44 5.62 4.70 0.17
C PRO A 44 6.28 3.45 0.77
N GLN A 45 5.54 2.67 1.55
CA GLN A 45 6.12 1.55 2.28
C GLN A 45 6.56 0.43 1.31
N ILE A 46 5.67 0.01 0.42
CA ILE A 46 6.01 -0.98 -0.60
C ILE A 46 7.05 -0.45 -1.59
N GLU A 47 7.01 0.84 -1.93
CA GLU A 47 8.02 1.49 -2.78
C GLU A 47 9.42 1.38 -2.18
N SER A 48 9.57 1.74 -0.89
CA SER A 48 10.85 1.73 -0.21
C SER A 48 11.47 0.33 -0.08
N GLU A 49 10.65 -0.70 0.12
CA GLU A 49 11.12 -2.06 0.35
C GLU A 49 11.33 -2.85 -0.95
N THR A 50 10.50 -2.60 -1.97
CA THR A 50 10.59 -3.33 -3.25
C THR A 50 11.46 -2.59 -4.27
N GLY A 51 11.67 -1.28 -4.08
CA GLY A 51 12.43 -0.40 -4.98
C GLY A 51 11.64 0.06 -6.21
N ILE A 52 10.32 -0.13 -6.24
CA ILE A 52 9.46 0.35 -7.32
C ILE A 52 9.19 1.85 -7.21
N LEU A 53 8.94 2.50 -8.35
CA LEU A 53 8.63 3.93 -8.38
C LEU A 53 7.18 4.20 -7.93
N PRO A 54 6.86 5.41 -7.43
CA PRO A 54 5.50 5.78 -7.01
C PRO A 54 4.41 5.55 -8.07
N LYS A 55 4.71 5.82 -9.34
CA LYS A 55 3.76 5.56 -10.44
C LYS A 55 3.58 4.07 -10.71
N GLU A 56 4.62 3.28 -10.50
CA GLU A 56 4.57 1.84 -10.69
C GLU A 56 3.79 1.15 -9.56
N SER A 57 3.92 1.64 -8.32
CA SER A 57 3.15 1.11 -7.18
C SER A 57 1.65 1.24 -7.42
N VAL A 58 1.18 2.41 -7.85
CA VAL A 58 -0.24 2.64 -8.19
C VAL A 58 -0.71 1.68 -9.29
N ARG A 59 0.07 1.54 -10.37
CA ARG A 59 -0.27 0.65 -11.50
C ARG A 59 -0.32 -0.82 -11.06
N ILE A 60 0.73 -1.31 -10.42
CA ILE A 60 0.86 -2.72 -10.03
C ILE A 60 -0.25 -3.11 -9.06
N LEU A 61 -0.52 -2.29 -8.03
CA LEU A 61 -1.58 -2.61 -7.07
C LEU A 61 -2.98 -2.59 -7.71
N SER A 62 -3.22 -1.66 -8.65
CA SER A 62 -4.46 -1.65 -9.45
C SER A 62 -4.60 -2.90 -10.31
N ASP A 63 -3.51 -3.34 -10.97
CA ASP A 63 -3.50 -4.57 -11.75
C ASP A 63 -3.81 -5.80 -10.87
N LEU A 64 -3.18 -5.90 -9.69
CA LEU A 64 -3.44 -6.98 -8.74
C LEU A 64 -4.88 -6.96 -8.20
N ALA A 65 -5.48 -5.79 -8.02
CA ALA A 65 -6.89 -5.66 -7.66
C ALA A 65 -7.82 -6.09 -8.80
N SER A 66 -7.49 -5.77 -10.05
CA SER A 66 -8.23 -6.25 -11.23
C SER A 66 -8.24 -7.79 -11.33
N LEU A 67 -7.17 -8.42 -10.86
CA LEU A 67 -7.02 -9.88 -10.74
C LEU A 67 -7.68 -10.46 -9.47
N LYS A 68 -8.34 -9.63 -8.65
CA LYS A 68 -8.97 -9.99 -7.37
C LYS A 68 -8.00 -10.53 -6.32
N ILE A 69 -6.70 -10.31 -6.48
CA ILE A 69 -5.67 -10.60 -5.46
C ILE A 69 -5.83 -9.61 -4.31
N LEU A 70 -6.10 -8.34 -4.65
CA LEU A 70 -6.37 -7.27 -3.70
C LEU A 70 -7.84 -6.85 -3.79
N SER A 71 -8.36 -6.35 -2.67
CA SER A 71 -9.63 -5.65 -2.60
C SER A 71 -9.41 -4.15 -2.42
N GLU A 72 -10.26 -3.37 -3.09
CA GLU A 72 -10.18 -1.91 -3.10
C GLU A 72 -11.12 -1.31 -2.07
N LYS A 73 -10.59 -0.33 -1.33
CA LYS A 73 -11.36 0.55 -0.47
C LYS A 73 -11.19 1.98 -0.99
N MET A 74 -12.22 2.50 -1.64
CA MET A 74 -12.25 3.88 -2.11
C MET A 74 -12.28 4.84 -0.92
N LEU A 75 -11.34 5.77 -0.83
CA LEU A 75 -11.27 6.75 0.26
C LEU A 75 -11.96 8.06 -0.11
N PHE A 76 -11.43 8.74 -1.13
CA PHE A 76 -11.97 10.01 -1.61
C PHE A 76 -11.60 10.23 -3.09
N LEU A 77 -12.30 11.16 -3.72
CA LEU A 77 -12.07 11.54 -5.11
C LEU A 77 -11.04 12.67 -5.18
N SER A 78 -9.92 12.42 -5.83
CA SER A 78 -8.86 13.42 -6.04
C SER A 78 -9.05 14.15 -7.37
N VAL A 79 -8.74 15.44 -7.38
CA VAL A 79 -8.77 16.28 -8.59
C VAL A 79 -7.41 16.25 -9.27
N ILE A 80 -7.43 15.96 -10.56
CA ILE A 80 -6.25 15.84 -11.41
C ILE A 80 -6.30 16.91 -12.50
N CYS A 81 -5.16 17.56 -12.74
CA CYS A 81 -5.02 18.51 -13.83
C CYS A 81 -5.25 17.79 -15.18
N PRO A 82 -6.21 18.24 -16.00
CA PRO A 82 -6.51 17.58 -17.28
C PRO A 82 -5.37 17.72 -18.30
N ARG A 83 -4.46 18.69 -18.10
CA ARG A 83 -3.34 18.97 -19.01
C ARG A 83 -2.08 18.18 -18.69
N CYS A 84 -1.69 18.11 -17.41
CA CYS A 84 -0.41 17.51 -17.00
C CYS A 84 -0.55 16.34 -16.02
N HIS A 85 -1.77 15.96 -15.65
CA HIS A 85 -2.08 14.88 -14.72
C HIS A 85 -1.50 15.05 -13.30
N SER A 86 -1.06 16.26 -12.94
CA SER A 86 -0.63 16.57 -11.58
C SER A 86 -1.83 16.74 -10.65
N THR A 87 -1.69 16.29 -9.40
CA THR A 87 -2.66 16.48 -8.32
C THR A 87 -2.39 17.74 -7.48
N ASN A 88 -1.32 18.50 -7.80
CA ASN A 88 -0.95 19.73 -7.09
C ASN A 88 -1.82 20.90 -7.54
N ILE A 89 -3.07 20.87 -7.08
CA ILE A 89 -4.14 21.79 -7.46
C ILE A 89 -4.45 22.74 -6.30
N ALA A 90 -4.53 24.03 -6.61
CA ALA A 90 -5.03 25.04 -5.69
C ALA A 90 -6.36 25.60 -6.15
N ILE A 91 -7.19 26.03 -5.21
CA ILE A 91 -8.37 26.86 -5.51
C ILE A 91 -7.90 28.30 -5.66
N VAL A 92 -8.29 28.94 -6.76
CA VAL A 92 -8.07 30.37 -6.99
C VAL A 92 -9.42 31.05 -7.18
N TYR A 93 -9.68 32.05 -6.35
CA TYR A 93 -10.89 32.84 -6.43
C TYR A 93 -10.79 33.91 -7.52
N ARG A 94 -11.91 34.17 -8.20
CA ARG A 94 -12.02 35.13 -9.29
C ARG A 94 -13.27 35.98 -9.17
N CYS A 95 -13.18 37.18 -9.73
CA CYS A 95 -14.30 38.08 -9.89
C CYS A 95 -15.36 37.44 -10.81
N PRO A 96 -16.63 37.31 -10.38
CA PRO A 96 -17.68 36.76 -11.23
C PRO A 96 -18.06 37.68 -12.40
N ARG A 97 -17.73 38.98 -12.33
CA ARG A 97 -18.03 39.95 -13.39
C ARG A 97 -17.00 39.95 -14.53
N CYS A 98 -15.70 40.00 -14.20
CA CYS A 98 -14.64 40.16 -15.22
C CYS A 98 -13.60 39.03 -15.24
N GLY A 99 -13.71 38.04 -14.35
CA GLY A 99 -12.78 36.91 -14.28
C GLY A 99 -11.41 37.19 -13.63
N SER A 100 -11.13 38.44 -13.25
CA SER A 100 -9.86 38.79 -12.58
C SER A 100 -9.70 38.07 -11.23
N ILE A 101 -8.49 37.57 -10.96
CA ILE A 101 -8.09 36.94 -9.69
C ILE A 101 -7.60 37.96 -8.65
N ALA A 102 -7.42 39.22 -9.05
CA ALA A 102 -7.04 40.31 -8.16
C ALA A 102 -8.27 40.77 -7.36
N ILE A 103 -8.64 40.00 -6.34
CA ILE A 103 -9.76 40.28 -5.45
C ILE A 103 -9.27 40.52 -4.02
N ARG A 104 -9.90 41.46 -3.33
CA ARG A 104 -9.64 41.77 -1.92
C ARG A 104 -10.86 41.37 -1.09
N LYS A 105 -10.64 40.65 0.00
CA LYS A 105 -11.65 40.38 1.03
C LYS A 105 -11.82 41.64 1.90
N ASP A 106 -13.05 42.01 2.17
CA ASP A 106 -13.41 43.17 2.98
C ASP A 106 -14.60 42.84 3.91
N LEU A 107 -14.70 43.55 5.03
CA LEU A 107 -15.78 43.34 6.00
C LEU A 107 -16.89 44.34 5.72
N LEU A 108 -18.12 43.86 5.68
CA LEU A 108 -19.30 44.70 5.66
C LEU A 108 -19.68 44.99 7.12
N MET A 109 -19.67 46.26 7.50
CA MET A 109 -19.97 46.72 8.85
C MET A 109 -21.20 47.63 8.84
N GLU A 110 -22.03 47.48 9.86
CA GLU A 110 -23.14 48.37 10.16
C GLU A 110 -22.78 49.26 11.34
N HIS A 111 -22.96 50.57 11.18
CA HIS A 111 -22.94 51.51 12.29
C HIS A 111 -24.32 51.54 12.95
N ILE A 112 -24.43 50.89 14.11
CA ILE A 112 -25.68 50.58 14.83
C ILE A 112 -26.54 51.84 15.05
N PRO A 113 -26.01 52.98 15.51
CA PRO A 113 -26.81 54.18 15.81
C PRO A 113 -27.48 54.84 14.60
N CYS A 114 -26.99 54.63 13.38
CA CYS A 114 -27.54 55.28 12.18
C CYS A 114 -27.91 54.31 11.04
N GLY A 115 -27.72 53.01 11.27
CA GLY A 115 -27.98 51.94 10.30
C GLY A 115 -27.17 52.04 9.00
N TYR A 116 -26.07 52.80 8.96
CA TYR A 116 -25.22 52.88 7.77
C TYR A 116 -24.44 51.58 7.60
N ILE A 117 -24.59 50.93 6.45
CA ILE A 117 -23.87 49.73 6.08
C ILE A 117 -22.82 50.09 5.04
N GLY A 118 -21.57 49.78 5.33
CA GLY A 118 -20.44 50.08 4.46
C GLY A 118 -19.29 49.10 4.65
N PHE A 119 -18.29 49.19 3.78
CA PHE A 119 -17.08 48.39 3.91
C PHE A 119 -16.19 48.96 5.01
N LYS A 120 -15.49 48.09 5.74
CA LYS A 120 -14.50 48.49 6.74
C LYS A 120 -13.51 49.51 6.18
N SER A 121 -13.02 49.30 4.96
CA SER A 121 -12.13 50.26 4.31
C SER A 121 -12.74 51.67 4.18
N SER A 122 -14.05 51.79 3.98
CA SER A 122 -14.74 53.09 3.90
C SER A 122 -14.86 53.81 5.25
N PHE A 123 -14.78 53.07 6.36
CA PHE A 123 -14.70 53.66 7.70
C PHE A 123 -13.26 54.06 8.08
N GLU A 124 -12.26 53.52 7.38
CA GLU A 124 -10.82 53.76 7.62
C GLU A 124 -10.21 54.83 6.68
N GLU A 125 -10.79 55.05 5.49
CA GLU A 125 -10.29 55.99 4.46
C GLU A 125 -10.11 57.45 4.93
N LYS A 126 -10.79 57.88 6.01
CA LYS A 126 -10.67 59.23 6.59
C LYS A 126 -9.72 59.32 7.79
N GLY A 127 -8.93 58.29 8.07
CA GLY A 127 -7.88 58.30 9.10
C GLY A 127 -8.38 58.30 10.55
N LEU A 128 -9.70 58.29 10.75
CA LEU A 128 -10.36 58.28 12.05
C LEU A 128 -11.60 57.44 11.84
N GLY A 129 -11.75 56.34 12.57
CA GLY A 129 -12.93 55.48 12.51
C GLY A 129 -14.19 56.33 12.69
N VAL A 130 -14.79 56.78 11.59
CA VAL A 130 -15.87 57.76 11.57
C VAL A 130 -16.88 57.27 10.56
N CYS A 131 -18.15 57.25 10.94
CA CYS A 131 -19.21 56.82 10.05
C CYS A 131 -19.33 57.78 8.84
N PRO A 132 -19.20 57.30 7.60
CA PRO A 132 -19.32 58.13 6.39
C PRO A 132 -20.67 58.84 6.25
N ARG A 133 -21.73 58.30 6.87
CA ARG A 133 -23.09 58.84 6.79
C ARG A 133 -23.39 59.92 7.82
N CYS A 134 -23.02 59.72 9.08
CA CYS A 134 -23.40 60.64 10.17
C CYS A 134 -22.22 61.41 10.77
N GLY A 135 -20.99 61.13 10.35
CA GLY A 135 -19.78 61.82 10.82
C GLY A 135 -19.38 61.55 12.27
N LYS A 136 -20.07 60.62 12.97
CA LYS A 136 -19.73 60.23 14.34
C LYS A 136 -18.55 59.27 14.38
N THR A 137 -17.69 59.42 15.38
CA THR A 137 -16.60 58.48 15.67
C THR A 137 -17.16 57.11 16.05
N ILE A 138 -16.54 56.07 15.52
CA ILE A 138 -16.79 54.66 15.74
C ILE A 138 -15.95 54.24 16.95
N SER A 139 -16.63 53.95 18.05
CA SER A 139 -16.08 53.17 19.15
C SER A 139 -16.56 51.72 19.02
N ASP A 140 -17.51 51.30 19.84
CA ASP A 140 -18.09 49.95 19.91
C ASP A 140 -19.45 49.85 19.23
N ASP A 141 -19.91 50.94 18.63
CA ASP A 141 -21.23 51.10 18.00
C ASP A 141 -21.29 50.52 16.57
N VAL A 142 -20.41 49.59 16.24
CA VAL A 142 -20.37 48.91 14.94
C VAL A 142 -20.46 47.39 15.10
N ARG A 143 -21.18 46.76 14.17
CA ARG A 143 -21.20 45.29 14.07
C ARG A 143 -20.82 44.83 12.67
N ILE A 144 -20.11 43.72 12.59
CA ILE A 144 -19.86 43.05 11.32
C ILE A 144 -21.14 42.36 10.89
N VAL A 145 -21.66 42.74 9.72
CA VAL A 145 -22.87 42.17 9.13
C VAL A 145 -22.58 41.19 8.01
N GLY A 146 -21.32 41.12 7.53
CA GLY A 146 -20.92 40.11 6.56
C GLY A 146 -19.51 40.30 6.03
N VAL A 147 -19.16 39.43 5.09
CA VAL A 147 -17.92 39.47 4.32
C VAL A 147 -18.26 39.67 2.87
N TRP A 148 -17.57 40.59 2.21
CA TRP A 148 -17.72 40.85 0.78
C TRP A 148 -16.34 40.91 0.13
N PHE A 149 -16.32 40.77 -1.18
CA PHE A 149 -15.13 40.81 -1.99
C PHE A 149 -15.20 41.99 -2.96
N VAL A 150 -14.07 42.63 -3.18
CA VAL A 150 -13.91 43.76 -4.10
C VAL A 150 -12.89 43.36 -5.17
N CYS A 151 -13.30 43.43 -6.44
CA CYS A 151 -12.36 43.22 -7.55
C CYS A 151 -11.51 44.48 -7.75
N LEU A 152 -10.19 44.32 -7.77
CA LEU A 152 -9.25 45.43 -8.00
C LEU A 152 -9.16 45.85 -9.47
N SER A 153 -9.65 45.01 -10.40
CA SER A 153 -9.61 45.30 -11.83
C SER A 153 -10.85 46.01 -12.36
N CYS A 154 -12.06 45.69 -11.85
CA CYS A 154 -13.31 46.29 -12.32
C CYS A 154 -14.15 46.95 -11.22
N SER A 155 -13.63 47.01 -9.99
CA SER A 155 -14.26 47.61 -8.81
C SER A 155 -15.62 47.00 -8.41
N SER A 156 -16.04 45.89 -9.03
CA SER A 156 -17.27 45.19 -8.67
C SER A 156 -17.17 44.62 -7.25
N ARG A 157 -18.30 44.65 -6.54
CA ARG A 157 -18.44 44.15 -5.18
C ARG A 157 -19.42 42.98 -5.17
N PHE A 158 -19.08 41.90 -4.47
CA PHE A 158 -19.88 40.69 -4.45
C PHE A 158 -19.67 39.91 -3.16
N PRO A 159 -20.70 39.21 -2.64
CA PRO A 159 -20.58 38.44 -1.38
C PRO A 159 -19.80 37.13 -1.55
N GLU A 160 -19.86 36.52 -2.74
CA GLU A 160 -19.23 35.24 -3.04
C GLU A 160 -18.41 35.33 -4.33
N PRO A 161 -17.09 35.05 -4.30
CA PRO A 161 -16.28 34.99 -5.49
C PRO A 161 -16.58 33.71 -6.29
N GLY A 162 -16.44 33.78 -7.61
CA GLY A 162 -16.28 32.56 -8.39
C GLY A 162 -14.95 31.89 -8.04
N HIS A 163 -14.77 30.64 -8.43
CA HIS A 163 -13.49 29.95 -8.28
C HIS A 163 -13.14 29.18 -9.54
N ASN A 164 -11.84 29.03 -9.76
CA ASN A 164 -11.26 28.07 -10.68
C ASN A 164 -10.25 27.22 -9.90
N LEU A 165 -9.89 26.09 -10.48
CA LEU A 165 -8.76 25.27 -10.07
C LEU A 165 -7.52 25.76 -10.82
N PHE A 166 -6.39 25.79 -10.13
CA PHE A 166 -5.10 26.21 -10.66
C PHE A 166 -4.07 25.11 -10.44
N CYS A 167 -3.50 24.60 -11.52
CA CYS A 167 -2.41 23.64 -11.43
C CYS A 167 -1.10 24.36 -11.14
N ARG A 168 -0.47 24.07 -9.99
CA ARG A 168 0.82 24.68 -9.61
C ARG A 168 2.01 24.20 -10.43
N VAL A 169 1.85 23.10 -11.18
CA VAL A 169 2.91 22.51 -12.00
C VAL A 169 2.95 23.11 -13.41
N CYS A 170 1.82 23.11 -14.12
CA CYS A 170 1.76 23.61 -15.50
C CYS A 170 1.14 25.00 -15.67
N GLY A 171 0.64 25.60 -14.58
CA GLY A 171 0.05 26.94 -14.57
C GLY A 171 -1.36 27.04 -15.17
N ASP A 172 -1.98 25.90 -15.46
CA ASP A 172 -3.29 25.87 -16.13
C ASP A 172 -4.45 26.24 -15.18
N PHE A 173 -5.46 26.91 -15.71
CA PHE A 173 -6.70 27.26 -15.01
C PHE A 173 -7.87 26.49 -15.61
N PHE A 174 -8.60 25.76 -14.79
CA PHE A 174 -9.70 24.91 -15.23
C PHE A 174 -10.82 24.88 -14.18
N THR A 175 -12.00 24.40 -14.55
CA THR A 175 -13.11 24.23 -13.59
C THR A 175 -13.17 22.80 -13.07
N VAL A 176 -13.99 22.57 -12.03
CA VAL A 176 -14.31 21.22 -11.55
C VAL A 176 -14.94 20.36 -12.65
N LYS A 177 -15.64 20.94 -13.63
CA LYS A 177 -16.21 20.18 -14.75
C LYS A 177 -15.16 19.75 -15.77
N ASP A 178 -14.10 20.54 -15.92
CA ASP A 178 -13.01 20.27 -16.85
C ASP A 178 -11.95 19.35 -16.23
N SER A 179 -11.96 19.16 -14.91
CA SER A 179 -10.96 18.36 -14.21
C SER A 179 -11.16 16.87 -14.44
N SER A 180 -10.04 16.17 -14.62
CA SER A 180 -10.01 14.71 -14.44
C SER A 180 -10.10 14.39 -12.95
N MET A 181 -10.73 13.27 -12.62
CA MET A 181 -10.89 12.85 -11.23
C MET A 181 -10.65 11.34 -11.10
N GLU A 182 -9.90 10.96 -10.07
CA GLU A 182 -9.59 9.56 -9.78
C GLU A 182 -9.76 9.30 -8.29
N PHE A 183 -10.28 8.12 -7.96
CA PHE A 183 -10.40 7.71 -6.57
C PHE A 183 -9.01 7.37 -6.01
N VAL A 184 -8.73 7.92 -4.83
CA VAL A 184 -7.62 7.46 -4.00
C VAL A 184 -8.08 6.18 -3.30
N VAL A 185 -7.34 5.09 -3.52
CA VAL A 185 -7.71 3.75 -3.08
C VAL A 185 -6.74 3.25 -2.03
N GLU A 186 -7.26 2.57 -1.01
CA GLU A 186 -6.47 1.75 -0.10
C GLU A 186 -6.70 0.28 -0.45
N TYR A 187 -5.64 -0.52 -0.47
CA TYR A 187 -5.72 -1.93 -0.82
C TYR A 187 -5.71 -2.81 0.42
N ASN A 188 -6.48 -3.89 0.37
CA ASN A 188 -6.49 -4.93 1.39
C ASN A 188 -6.33 -6.30 0.72
N VAL A 189 -5.87 -7.28 1.48
CA VAL A 189 -5.71 -8.66 1.01
C VAL A 189 -6.39 -9.60 1.99
N SER A 190 -7.11 -10.60 1.48
CA SER A 190 -7.77 -11.60 2.33
C SER A 190 -6.76 -12.64 2.83
N GLU A 191 -7.03 -13.23 3.99
CA GLU A 191 -6.16 -14.28 4.55
C GLU A 191 -6.06 -15.52 3.63
N GLU A 192 -7.12 -15.82 2.88
CA GLU A 192 -7.13 -16.89 1.88
C GLU A 192 -6.08 -16.65 0.79
N VAL A 193 -6.04 -15.42 0.23
CA VAL A 193 -5.07 -15.05 -0.79
C VAL A 193 -3.67 -15.00 -0.20
N LEU A 194 -3.49 -14.43 0.99
CA LEU A 194 -2.21 -14.44 1.70
C LEU A 194 -1.67 -15.86 1.86
N SER A 195 -2.50 -16.79 2.33
CA SER A 195 -2.09 -18.19 2.52
C SER A 195 -1.65 -18.84 1.21
N THR A 196 -2.30 -18.48 0.09
CA THR A 196 -1.96 -19.00 -1.24
C THR A 196 -0.64 -18.40 -1.76
N LEU A 197 -0.47 -17.08 -1.64
CA LEU A 197 0.76 -16.39 -2.01
C LEU A 197 1.96 -16.94 -1.24
N ARG A 198 1.80 -17.12 0.06
CA ARG A 198 2.80 -17.69 0.96
C ARG A 198 3.25 -19.07 0.49
N LYS A 199 2.31 -19.97 0.15
CA LYS A 199 2.63 -21.31 -0.38
C LYS A 199 3.43 -21.27 -1.69
N LEU A 200 3.13 -20.33 -2.58
CA LEU A 200 3.79 -20.24 -3.89
C LEU A 200 5.18 -19.57 -3.82
N ILE A 201 5.32 -18.52 -3.01
CA ILE A 201 6.52 -17.67 -3.00
C ILE A 201 7.60 -18.26 -2.09
N PHE A 202 7.20 -18.87 -0.97
CA PHE A 202 8.17 -19.28 0.05
C PHE A 202 9.15 -20.37 -0.43
N PRO A 203 8.72 -21.42 -1.19
CA PRO A 203 9.65 -22.37 -1.79
C PRO A 203 10.68 -21.71 -2.72
N SER A 204 10.28 -20.74 -3.53
CA SER A 204 11.18 -20.02 -4.45
C SER A 204 12.29 -19.28 -3.71
N ARG A 205 12.01 -18.73 -2.52
CA ARG A 205 13.01 -18.06 -1.68
C ARG A 205 13.98 -19.03 -1.03
N ILE A 206 13.47 -20.14 -0.49
CA ILE A 206 14.34 -21.19 0.05
C ILE A 206 15.24 -21.76 -1.05
N LYS A 207 14.71 -21.96 -2.26
CA LYS A 207 15.50 -22.33 -3.43
C LYS A 207 16.63 -21.32 -3.69
N ALA A 208 16.33 -20.03 -3.78
CA ALA A 208 17.34 -19.01 -4.05
C ALA A 208 18.48 -19.03 -3.03
N ILE A 209 18.19 -19.29 -1.75
CA ILE A 209 19.20 -19.43 -0.69
C ILE A 209 20.05 -20.69 -0.90
N LEU A 210 19.41 -21.83 -1.19
CA LEU A 210 20.13 -23.07 -1.46
C LEU A 210 21.05 -22.93 -2.68
N GLU A 211 20.59 -22.25 -3.73
CA GLU A 211 21.40 -21.92 -4.91
C GLU A 211 22.55 -20.96 -4.58
N GLU A 212 22.33 -19.95 -3.74
CA GLU A 212 23.37 -19.02 -3.26
C GLU A 212 24.48 -19.76 -2.50
N VAL A 213 24.11 -20.75 -1.67
CA VAL A 213 25.06 -21.63 -0.96
C VAL A 213 25.80 -22.56 -1.94
N GLY A 214 25.31 -22.71 -3.17
CA GLY A 214 25.95 -23.46 -4.25
C GLY A 214 25.38 -24.85 -4.50
N PHE A 215 24.17 -25.14 -4.01
CA PHE A 215 23.47 -26.37 -4.38
C PHE A 215 22.82 -26.24 -5.76
N LYS A 216 22.77 -27.35 -6.48
CA LYS A 216 21.83 -27.52 -7.59
C LYS A 216 20.49 -27.98 -7.01
N VAL A 217 19.46 -27.16 -7.17
CA VAL A 217 18.12 -27.42 -6.60
C VAL A 217 17.19 -27.96 -7.68
N GLU A 218 16.50 -29.05 -7.36
CA GLU A 218 15.40 -29.61 -8.15
C GLU A 218 14.07 -29.29 -7.44
N GLU A 219 13.08 -28.79 -8.17
CA GLU A 219 11.77 -28.37 -7.62
C GLU A 219 10.68 -29.41 -7.89
N ASN A 220 9.68 -29.48 -7.00
CA ASN A 220 8.49 -30.33 -7.15
C ASN A 220 8.84 -31.80 -7.48
N VAL A 221 9.82 -32.36 -6.78
CA VAL A 221 10.37 -33.68 -7.08
C VAL A 221 9.47 -34.76 -6.50
N ALA A 222 8.99 -35.66 -7.37
CA ALA A 222 8.23 -36.83 -6.98
C ALA A 222 9.16 -38.02 -6.69
N LEU A 223 9.17 -38.50 -5.45
CA LEU A 223 9.92 -39.70 -5.04
C LEU A 223 8.97 -40.82 -4.65
N LYS A 224 9.26 -42.03 -5.10
CA LYS A 224 8.49 -43.23 -4.76
C LYS A 224 9.01 -43.82 -3.45
N GLY A 225 8.13 -43.93 -2.46
CA GLY A 225 8.43 -44.59 -1.19
C GLY A 225 8.50 -46.11 -1.31
N LYS A 226 9.04 -46.76 -0.28
CA LYS A 226 9.11 -48.23 -0.14
C LYS A 226 7.73 -48.88 -0.18
N SER A 227 6.71 -48.16 0.31
CA SER A 227 5.29 -48.52 0.25
C SER A 227 4.71 -48.52 -1.17
N GLY A 228 5.40 -47.89 -2.12
CA GLY A 228 4.91 -47.64 -3.48
C GLY A 228 4.15 -46.32 -3.64
N VAL A 229 3.85 -45.61 -2.55
CA VAL A 229 3.24 -44.27 -2.57
C VAL A 229 4.24 -43.27 -3.13
N VAL A 230 3.76 -42.33 -3.95
CA VAL A 230 4.58 -41.23 -4.49
C VAL A 230 4.40 -40.01 -3.61
N HIS A 231 5.50 -39.54 -3.02
CA HIS A 231 5.57 -38.32 -2.22
C HIS A 231 6.18 -37.20 -3.06
N THR A 232 5.64 -35.99 -2.93
CA THR A 232 6.17 -34.81 -3.61
C THR A 232 6.89 -33.91 -2.62
N PHE A 233 8.04 -33.40 -3.01
CA PHE A 233 8.89 -32.53 -2.20
C PHE A 233 9.05 -31.19 -2.89
N ASP A 234 8.99 -30.10 -2.11
CA ASP A 234 9.10 -28.75 -2.65
C ASP A 234 10.45 -28.56 -3.34
N LEU A 235 11.53 -28.94 -2.65
CA LEU A 235 12.90 -28.80 -3.13
C LEU A 235 13.74 -30.03 -2.79
N VAL A 236 14.62 -30.44 -3.68
CA VAL A 236 15.62 -31.49 -3.42
C VAL A 236 17.01 -31.00 -3.83
N VAL A 237 17.99 -31.24 -2.96
CA VAL A 237 19.41 -30.95 -3.21
C VAL A 237 20.26 -32.20 -2.97
N LYS A 238 21.49 -32.20 -3.48
CA LYS A 238 22.46 -33.28 -3.22
C LYS A 238 23.60 -32.75 -2.37
N LYS A 239 23.91 -33.46 -1.27
CA LYS A 239 25.13 -33.23 -0.46
C LYS A 239 26.39 -33.52 -1.28
N SER A 240 27.53 -33.05 -0.81
CA SER A 240 28.85 -33.37 -1.39
C SER A 240 29.14 -34.87 -1.42
N ASN A 241 28.62 -35.64 -0.45
CA ASN A 241 28.72 -37.09 -0.41
C ASN A 241 27.74 -37.84 -1.34
N GLY A 242 26.95 -37.11 -2.14
CA GLY A 242 25.99 -37.67 -3.10
C GLY A 242 24.62 -38.03 -2.54
N ARG A 243 24.41 -37.97 -1.21
CA ARG A 243 23.11 -38.25 -0.57
C ARG A 243 22.13 -37.11 -0.82
N GLY A 244 20.89 -37.44 -1.20
CA GLY A 244 19.83 -36.47 -1.42
C GLY A 244 19.26 -35.93 -0.11
N VAL A 245 18.95 -34.64 -0.09
CA VAL A 245 18.22 -33.96 0.98
C VAL A 245 16.99 -33.32 0.37
N ALA A 246 15.82 -33.72 0.86
CA ALA A 246 14.54 -33.12 0.48
C ALA A 246 14.13 -32.08 1.52
N PHE A 247 13.62 -30.95 1.05
CA PHE A 247 12.96 -29.94 1.87
C PHE A 247 11.47 -30.01 1.64
N LEU A 248 10.71 -30.06 2.74
CA LEU A 248 9.26 -30.01 2.73
C LEU A 248 8.82 -28.78 3.54
N ILE A 249 8.21 -27.82 2.85
CA ILE A 249 7.92 -26.47 3.35
C ILE A 249 6.45 -26.40 3.73
N GLU A 250 6.21 -26.37 5.03
CA GLU A 250 4.87 -26.40 5.61
C GLU A 250 4.41 -24.99 5.93
N ASN A 251 3.63 -24.43 5.01
CA ASN A 251 3.14 -23.06 5.11
C ASN A 251 1.68 -23.03 5.58
N ILE A 252 1.50 -23.35 6.87
CA ILE A 252 0.19 -23.48 7.51
C ILE A 252 0.06 -22.40 8.60
N LEU A 253 -1.11 -21.78 8.70
CA LEU A 253 -1.40 -20.76 9.73
C LEU A 253 -1.70 -21.36 11.11
N LYS A 254 -2.17 -22.61 11.12
CA LYS A 254 -2.51 -23.35 12.33
C LYS A 254 -1.26 -23.97 12.95
N PRO A 255 -1.21 -24.11 14.28
CA PRO A 255 -0.13 -24.82 14.95
C PRO A 255 0.08 -26.24 14.42
N ILE A 256 1.34 -26.68 14.36
CA ILE A 256 1.69 -28.06 14.06
C ILE A 256 1.36 -28.92 15.29
N THR A 257 0.52 -29.93 15.07
CA THR A 257 0.06 -30.86 16.10
C THR A 257 0.76 -32.21 15.99
N GLU A 258 0.55 -33.08 16.98
CA GLU A 258 1.08 -34.45 17.01
C GLU A 258 0.71 -35.25 15.76
N ALA A 259 -0.53 -35.09 15.26
CA ALA A 259 -1.00 -35.77 14.06
C ALA A 259 -0.15 -35.41 12.83
N LYS A 260 0.24 -34.14 12.69
CA LYS A 260 1.07 -33.68 11.59
C LYS A 260 2.51 -34.18 11.71
N VAL A 261 3.04 -34.27 12.93
CA VAL A 261 4.36 -34.87 13.17
C VAL A 261 4.37 -36.38 12.85
N ILE A 262 3.28 -37.10 13.14
CA ILE A 262 3.14 -38.51 12.75
C ILE A 262 3.10 -38.67 11.23
N GLU A 263 2.41 -37.77 10.52
CA GLU A 263 2.41 -37.71 9.05
C GLU A 263 3.84 -37.52 8.51
N TRP A 264 4.58 -36.53 9.03
CA TRP A 264 5.98 -36.31 8.68
C TRP A 264 6.85 -37.55 8.92
N TYR A 265 6.74 -38.17 10.10
CA TYR A 265 7.48 -39.39 10.40
C TYR A 265 7.16 -40.54 9.43
N THR A 266 5.88 -40.68 9.04
CA THR A 266 5.47 -41.72 8.10
C THR A 266 6.12 -41.52 6.73
N ILE A 267 6.25 -40.27 6.27
CA ILE A 267 6.95 -39.95 5.02
C ILE A 267 8.45 -40.24 5.16
N SER A 268 9.08 -39.85 6.26
CA SER A 268 10.55 -39.97 6.44
C SER A 268 11.07 -41.41 6.49
N ILE A 269 10.28 -42.36 7.00
CA ILE A 269 10.66 -43.78 6.98
C ILE A 269 10.43 -44.45 5.62
N ASP A 270 9.51 -43.89 4.82
CA ASP A 270 9.08 -44.46 3.55
C ASP A 270 10.02 -44.12 2.39
N VAL A 271 10.65 -42.94 2.42
CA VAL A 271 11.62 -42.52 1.39
C VAL A 271 13.07 -42.73 1.82
N ASP A 272 13.97 -42.92 0.85
CA ASP A 272 15.41 -43.12 1.09
C ASP A 272 16.21 -41.82 0.85
N VAL A 273 15.75 -40.73 1.47
CA VAL A 273 16.41 -39.41 1.43
C VAL A 273 16.29 -38.75 2.81
N ASP A 274 17.26 -37.88 3.16
CA ASP A 274 17.14 -37.09 4.38
C ASP A 274 16.08 -36.00 4.15
N ILE A 275 15.11 -35.86 5.06
CA ILE A 275 14.06 -34.83 4.95
C ILE A 275 14.28 -33.73 5.99
N ILE A 276 14.22 -32.48 5.54
CA ILE A 276 14.17 -31.28 6.38
C ILE A 276 12.80 -30.65 6.23
N TYR A 277 12.03 -30.63 7.33
CA TYR A 277 10.76 -29.92 7.39
C TYR A 277 11.02 -28.46 7.74
N VAL A 278 10.47 -27.52 6.98
CA VAL A 278 10.60 -26.08 7.25
C VAL A 278 9.21 -25.53 7.52
N THR A 279 9.02 -24.84 8.65
CA THR A 279 7.72 -24.28 9.01
C THR A 279 7.87 -22.95 9.72
N THR A 280 6.95 -22.02 9.44
CA THR A 280 6.76 -20.78 10.23
C THR A 280 5.61 -20.93 11.24
N ALA A 281 4.96 -22.09 11.28
CA ALA A 281 3.89 -22.37 12.22
C ALA A 281 4.47 -22.81 13.57
N TYR A 282 3.89 -22.30 14.65
CA TYR A 282 4.20 -22.76 16.00
C TYR A 282 3.99 -24.27 16.14
N ILE A 283 4.99 -24.99 16.66
CA ILE A 283 4.89 -26.42 16.97
C ILE A 283 4.50 -26.56 18.44
N SER A 284 3.40 -27.28 18.73
CA SER A 284 2.97 -27.48 20.12
C SER A 284 4.04 -28.22 20.94
N GLU A 285 4.03 -28.05 22.26
CA GLU A 285 5.03 -28.68 23.13
C GLU A 285 4.98 -30.22 23.05
N GLU A 286 3.78 -30.80 22.89
CA GLU A 286 3.57 -32.23 22.67
C GLU A 286 4.15 -32.67 21.32
N ALA A 287 3.87 -31.91 20.26
CA ALA A 287 4.41 -32.16 18.93
C ALA A 287 5.95 -32.05 18.90
N ARG A 288 6.54 -31.07 19.62
CA ARG A 288 8.00 -30.93 19.76
C ARG A 288 8.65 -32.13 20.44
N ARG A 289 7.98 -32.75 21.42
CA ARG A 289 8.46 -34.00 22.03
C ARG A 289 8.49 -35.14 21.02
N LEU A 290 7.47 -35.25 20.16
CA LEU A 290 7.43 -36.25 19.09
C LEU A 290 8.49 -36.00 18.00
N VAL A 291 8.73 -34.75 17.60
CA VAL A 291 9.80 -34.39 16.66
C VAL A 291 11.15 -34.90 17.18
N LYS A 292 11.45 -34.67 18.46
CA LYS A 292 12.67 -35.18 19.11
C LYS A 292 12.69 -36.70 19.22
N PHE A 293 11.57 -37.31 19.61
CA PHE A 293 11.46 -38.76 19.77
C PHE A 293 11.70 -39.52 18.45
N TYR A 294 11.12 -39.03 17.36
CA TYR A 294 11.30 -39.62 16.02
C TYR A 294 12.58 -39.18 15.31
N GLY A 295 13.35 -38.26 15.89
CA GLY A 295 14.60 -37.75 15.29
C GLY A 295 14.39 -36.98 13.98
N LEU A 296 13.25 -36.30 13.84
CA LEU A 296 12.95 -35.52 12.63
C LEU A 296 13.78 -34.23 12.58
N SER A 297 14.31 -33.89 11.40
CA SER A 297 14.98 -32.61 11.18
C SER A 297 13.96 -31.54 10.83
N VAL A 298 13.73 -30.60 11.76
CA VAL A 298 12.72 -29.55 11.60
C VAL A 298 13.34 -28.17 11.84
N VAL A 299 13.10 -27.26 10.91
CA VAL A 299 13.39 -25.83 11.02
C VAL A 299 12.09 -25.12 11.37
N GLU A 300 11.90 -24.84 12.65
CA GLU A 300 10.82 -23.98 13.16
C GLU A 300 11.31 -22.52 13.17
N ALA A 301 10.58 -21.64 12.50
CA ALA A 301 10.93 -20.23 12.34
C ALA A 301 9.79 -19.31 12.78
N GLU A 302 10.14 -18.09 13.21
CA GLU A 302 9.15 -17.09 13.64
C GLU A 302 8.47 -16.39 12.46
N ASN A 303 9.19 -16.24 11.35
CA ASN A 303 8.74 -15.60 10.12
C ASN A 303 9.60 -16.09 8.95
N TYR A 304 9.27 -15.65 7.73
CA TYR A 304 10.00 -16.07 6.53
C TYR A 304 11.48 -15.67 6.54
N MET A 305 11.82 -14.48 7.04
CA MET A 305 13.21 -14.02 7.13
C MET A 305 14.04 -14.86 8.12
N ASP A 306 13.47 -15.24 9.25
CA ASP A 306 14.11 -16.16 10.20
C ASP A 306 14.26 -17.57 9.60
N ALA A 307 13.25 -18.05 8.86
CA ALA A 307 13.32 -19.34 8.19
C ALA A 307 14.44 -19.39 7.16
N GLU A 308 14.57 -18.33 6.35
CA GLU A 308 15.64 -18.15 5.38
C GLU A 308 17.02 -18.16 6.03
N ALA A 309 17.20 -17.40 7.12
CA ALA A 309 18.46 -17.36 7.84
C ALA A 309 18.82 -18.73 8.45
N LYS A 310 17.84 -19.44 9.02
CA LYS A 310 18.02 -20.78 9.59
C LYS A 310 18.34 -21.82 8.51
N VAL A 311 17.63 -21.78 7.38
CA VAL A 311 17.89 -22.69 6.25
C VAL A 311 19.25 -22.41 5.63
N LYS A 312 19.68 -21.15 5.48
CA LYS A 312 21.02 -20.80 5.00
C LYS A 312 22.12 -21.41 5.86
N LYS A 313 22.05 -21.20 7.18
CA LYS A 313 23.00 -21.78 8.15
C LYS A 313 23.01 -23.31 8.09
N LEU A 314 21.83 -23.94 7.99
CA LEU A 314 21.73 -25.38 7.88
C LEU A 314 22.36 -25.88 6.56
N ALA A 315 22.05 -25.22 5.44
CA ALA A 315 22.57 -25.56 4.11
C ALA A 315 24.09 -25.50 4.06
N GLU A 316 24.71 -24.52 4.71
CA GLU A 316 26.18 -24.42 4.83
C GLU A 316 26.80 -25.65 5.53
N THR A 317 26.09 -26.29 6.47
CA THR A 317 26.57 -27.53 7.12
C THR A 317 26.35 -28.80 6.28
N LEU A 318 25.49 -28.74 5.27
CA LEU A 318 25.17 -29.89 4.40
C LEU A 318 26.12 -29.99 3.20
N LYS A 319 26.89 -28.94 2.94
CA LYS A 319 27.86 -28.85 1.85
C LYS A 319 29.13 -29.60 2.23
#